data_AF-A0A7K0A9H2-F1
#
_entry.id   AF-A0A7K0A9H2-F1
#
_cell.length_a   1.000
_cell.length_b   1.000
_cell.length_c   1.000
_cell.angle_alpha   90.00
_cell.angle_beta   90.00
_cell.angle_gamma   90.00
#
_symmetry.space_group_name_H-M   'P 1'
#
loop_
_entity.id
_entity.type
_entity.pdbx_description
1 polymer ?
#
loop_
_entity_poly.entity_id
_entity_poly.type
_entity_poly.pdbx_seq_one_letter_code
_entity_poly.pdbx_strand_id
1 'polypeptide(L)'
;MHDRGEHPVKEASQAKVYATEHATKICGTILRLLGAYGTYEEIPLSDYFTSCKTLELGSGASEIHRNNIAREVMREYERRFESGELMAWAQTESQEDLLKLNERSGEILEQA
;
A
#
# COMPACT_ATOMS: atom_id res chain seq x y z
N MET A 1 -16.34 5.58 7.21
CA MET A 1 -16.87 5.22 5.88
C MET A 1 -17.96 4.17 6.06
N HIS A 2 -17.64 2.97 6.55
CA HIS A 2 -18.65 1.95 6.85
C HIS A 2 -19.80 2.46 7.74
N ASP A 3 -19.49 3.15 8.84
CA ASP A 3 -20.51 3.69 9.77
C ASP A 3 -21.40 4.77 9.16
N ARG A 4 -21.04 5.27 7.97
CA ARG A 4 -21.85 6.23 7.18
C ARG A 4 -22.69 5.53 6.09
N GLY A 5 -22.73 4.19 6.07
CA GLY A 5 -23.43 3.40 5.06
C GLY A 5 -22.66 3.25 3.74
N GLU A 6 -21.38 3.64 3.70
CA GLU A 6 -20.52 3.44 2.53
C GLU A 6 -19.95 2.00 2.53
N HIS A 7 -19.55 1.51 1.35
CA HIS A 7 -18.83 0.24 1.19
C HIS A 7 -17.36 0.48 0.82
N PRO A 8 -16.48 0.80 1.79
CA PRO A 8 -15.08 1.20 1.55
C PRO A 8 -14.17 0.00 1.30
N VAL A 9 -14.44 -0.79 0.25
CA VAL A 9 -13.69 -2.04 -0.02
C VAL A 9 -12.20 -1.78 -0.24
N LYS A 10 -11.89 -0.71 -0.99
CA LYS A 10 -10.52 -0.28 -1.29
C LYS A 10 -9.79 0.16 -0.03
N GLU A 11 -10.36 1.10 0.72
CA GLU A 11 -9.74 1.73 1.89
C GLU A 11 -9.58 0.72 3.04
N ALA A 12 -10.58 -0.15 3.25
CA ALA A 12 -10.47 -1.22 4.24
C ALA A 12 -9.38 -2.23 3.87
N SER A 13 -9.28 -2.60 2.59
CA SER A 13 -8.22 -3.51 2.12
C SER A 13 -6.83 -2.88 2.23
N GLN A 14 -6.69 -1.59 1.91
CA GLN A 14 -5.45 -0.83 2.10
C GLN A 14 -5.03 -0.78 3.57
N ALA A 15 -5.97 -0.42 4.45
CA ALA A 15 -5.73 -0.33 5.89
C ALA A 15 -5.27 -1.67 6.48
N LYS A 16 -5.92 -2.78 6.08
CA LYS A 16 -5.54 -4.12 6.53
C LYS A 16 -4.11 -4.45 6.13
N VAL A 17 -3.80 -4.41 4.83
CA VAL A 17 -2.47 -4.78 4.32
C VAL A 17 -1.38 -3.94 4.97
N TYR A 18 -1.59 -2.61 5.00
CA TYR A 18 -0.64 -1.69 5.60
C TYR A 18 -0.39 -2.01 7.07
N ALA A 19 -1.45 -2.09 7.88
CA ALA A 19 -1.32 -2.30 9.32
C ALA A 19 -0.65 -3.64 9.64
N THR A 20 -1.04 -4.73 8.97
CA THR A 20 -0.51 -6.06 9.29
C THR A 20 0.94 -6.24 8.85
N GLU A 21 1.30 -5.82 7.63
CA GLU A 21 2.67 -5.97 7.14
C GLU A 21 3.64 -5.04 7.89
N HIS A 22 3.19 -3.83 8.26
CA HIS A 22 4.00 -2.93 9.09
C HIS A 22 4.20 -3.49 10.50
N ALA A 23 3.17 -4.07 11.13
CA ALA A 23 3.31 -4.67 12.46
C ALA A 23 4.35 -5.81 12.44
N THR A 24 4.28 -6.72 11.47
CA THR A 24 5.28 -7.77 11.28
C THR A 24 6.68 -7.21 11.05
N LYS A 25 6.81 -6.16 10.23
CA LYS A 25 8.10 -5.50 9.96
C LYS A 25 8.72 -4.90 11.22
N ILE A 26 7.92 -4.23 12.05
CA ILE A 26 8.36 -3.61 13.30
C ILE A 26 8.81 -4.70 14.28
N CYS A 27 7.95 -5.69 14.56
CA CYS A 27 8.28 -6.80 15.46
C CYS A 27 9.53 -7.55 14.98
N GLY A 28 9.64 -7.83 13.68
CA GLY A 28 10.80 -8.49 13.10
C GLY A 28 12.09 -7.65 13.21
N THR A 29 11.98 -6.32 13.11
CA THR A 29 13.12 -5.41 13.33
C THR A 29 13.60 -5.48 14.78
N ILE A 30 12.68 -5.39 15.74
CA ILE A 30 13.02 -5.45 17.17
C ILE A 30 13.64 -6.81 17.52
N LEU A 31 13.08 -7.90 16.98
CA LEU A 31 13.59 -9.26 17.21
C LEU A 31 15.03 -9.42 16.70
N ARG A 32 15.34 -8.84 15.53
CA ARG A 32 16.73 -8.80 15.01
C ARG A 32 17.66 -7.95 15.87
N LEU A 33 17.19 -6.83 16.42
CA LEU A 33 17.99 -5.97 17.30
C LEU A 33 18.36 -6.66 18.62
N LEU A 34 17.44 -7.46 19.19
CA LEU A 34 17.67 -8.18 20.45
C LEU A 34 18.39 -9.52 20.27
N GLY A 35 18.40 -10.08 19.05
CA GLY A 35 18.96 -11.40 18.79
C GLY A 35 18.26 -12.48 19.61
N ALA A 36 19.02 -13.41 20.18
CA ALA A 36 18.46 -14.51 21.00
C ALA A 36 17.72 -14.03 22.26
N TYR A 37 18.00 -12.81 22.74
CA TYR A 37 17.29 -12.24 23.89
C TYR A 37 15.81 -11.99 23.58
N GLY A 38 15.45 -11.74 22.32
CA GLY A 38 14.07 -11.53 21.88
C GLY A 38 13.21 -12.80 21.83
N THR A 39 13.76 -13.97 22.13
CA THR A 39 13.05 -15.26 22.14
C THR A 39 12.91 -15.88 23.54
N TYR A 40 13.36 -15.18 24.58
CA TYR A 40 13.22 -15.64 25.95
C TYR A 40 11.78 -15.49 26.45
N GLU A 41 11.33 -16.39 27.33
CA GLU A 41 9.95 -16.42 27.83
C GLU A 41 9.56 -15.13 28.58
N GLU A 42 10.53 -14.45 29.19
CA GLU A 42 10.33 -13.18 29.88
C GLU A 42 10.03 -12.01 28.92
N ILE A 43 10.26 -12.20 27.62
CA ILE A 43 10.03 -11.20 26.58
C ILE A 43 9.10 -11.80 25.51
N PRO A 44 7.80 -11.45 25.50
CA PRO A 44 6.81 -12.06 24.60
C PRO A 44 6.94 -11.61 23.13
N LEU A 45 8.11 -11.16 22.69
CA LEU A 45 8.32 -10.56 21.37
C LEU A 45 8.22 -11.59 20.23
N SER A 46 8.68 -12.82 20.43
CA SER A 46 8.49 -13.92 19.47
C SER A 46 7.01 -14.24 19.24
N ASP A 47 6.22 -14.17 20.30
CA ASP A 47 4.77 -14.40 20.25
C ASP A 47 4.06 -13.26 19.53
N TYR A 48 4.47 -12.02 19.79
CA TYR A 48 3.99 -10.86 19.06
C TYR A 48 4.32 -10.93 17.58
N PHE A 49 5.56 -11.28 17.22
CA PHE A 49 5.95 -11.46 15.83
C PHE A 49 5.09 -12.53 15.12
N THR A 50 4.88 -13.67 15.78
CA THR A 50 4.04 -14.75 15.26
C THR A 50 2.58 -14.28 15.09
N SER A 51 2.03 -13.59 16.09
CA SER A 51 0.67 -13.05 16.05
C SER A 51 0.51 -12.04 14.90
N CYS A 52 1.45 -11.11 14.73
CA CYS A 52 1.46 -10.18 13.61
C CYS A 52 1.49 -10.91 12.27
N LYS A 53 2.32 -11.94 12.15
CA LYS A 53 2.43 -12.72 10.92
C LYS A 53 1.14 -13.46 10.59
N THR A 54 0.43 -13.99 11.59
CA THR A 54 -0.88 -14.62 11.39
C THR A 54 -1.91 -13.63 10.84
N LEU A 55 -1.87 -12.35 11.24
CA LEU A 55 -2.82 -11.34 10.74
C LEU A 55 -2.64 -11.03 9.25
N GLU A 56 -1.45 -11.22 8.67
CA GLU A 56 -1.26 -11.08 7.22
C GLU A 56 -2.06 -12.12 6.42
N LEU A 57 -2.33 -13.29 7.00
CA LEU A 57 -3.09 -14.37 6.39
C LEU A 57 -4.57 -14.37 6.82
N GLY A 58 -4.82 -14.05 8.09
CA GLY A 58 -6.15 -14.01 8.69
C GLY A 58 -7.06 -12.98 8.04
N SER A 59 -8.36 -13.31 7.97
CA SER A 59 -9.42 -12.47 7.41
C SER A 59 -9.18 -12.01 5.97
N GLY A 60 -8.39 -12.77 5.21
CA GLY A 60 -7.97 -12.44 3.86
C GLY A 60 -6.47 -12.21 3.80
N ALA A 61 -5.75 -13.02 3.00
CA ALA A 61 -4.32 -12.84 2.82
C ALA A 61 -4.01 -11.47 2.19
N SER A 62 -2.81 -10.92 2.45
CA SER A 62 -2.38 -9.64 1.87
C SER A 62 -2.53 -9.59 0.34
N GLU A 63 -2.29 -10.70 -0.35
CA GLU A 63 -2.45 -10.84 -1.80
C GLU A 63 -3.91 -10.67 -2.25
N ILE A 64 -4.86 -11.18 -1.46
CA ILE A 64 -6.30 -11.05 -1.75
C ILE A 64 -6.72 -9.59 -1.63
N HIS A 65 -6.26 -8.90 -0.58
CA HIS A 65 -6.52 -7.48 -0.43
C HIS A 65 -5.83 -6.65 -1.53
N ARG A 66 -4.60 -6.98 -1.92
CA ARG A 66 -3.93 -6.35 -3.08
C ARG A 66 -4.74 -6.53 -4.37
N ASN A 67 -5.34 -7.70 -4.60
CA ASN A 67 -6.22 -7.94 -5.73
C ASN A 67 -7.48 -7.06 -5.66
N ASN A 68 -8.13 -6.98 -4.50
CA ASN A 68 -9.30 -6.11 -4.30
C ASN A 68 -8.96 -4.63 -4.54
N ILE A 69 -7.81 -4.16 -4.04
CA ILE A 69 -7.33 -2.80 -4.27
C ILE A 69 -7.13 -2.56 -5.77
N ALA A 70 -6.45 -3.47 -6.47
CA ALA A 70 -6.23 -3.34 -7.91
C ALA A 70 -7.55 -3.26 -8.69
N ARG A 71 -8.54 -4.10 -8.35
CA ARG A 71 -9.87 -4.06 -8.99
C ARG A 71 -10.59 -2.73 -8.78
N GLU A 72 -10.57 -2.19 -7.56
CA GLU A 72 -11.22 -0.91 -7.26
C GLU A 72 -10.51 0.26 -7.92
N VAL A 73 -9.17 0.23 -7.97
CA VAL A 73 -8.37 1.23 -8.70
C VAL A 73 -8.71 1.19 -10.19
N MET A 74 -8.78 0.02 -10.82
CA MET A 74 -9.14 -0.09 -12.23
C MET A 74 -10.53 0.49 -12.52
N ARG A 75 -11.54 0.18 -11.69
CA ARG A 75 -12.89 0.75 -11.81
C ARG A 75 -12.92 2.27 -11.64
N GLU A 76 -12.07 2.81 -10.78
CA GLU A 76 -11.92 4.26 -10.62
C GLU A 76 -11.31 4.90 -11.87
N TYR A 77 -10.26 4.29 -12.44
CA TYR A 77 -9.66 4.72 -13.70
C TYR A 77 -10.66 4.69 -14.87
N GLU A 78 -11.43 3.60 -15.02
CA GLU A 78 -12.46 3.48 -16.05
C GLU A 78 -13.50 4.59 -15.94
N ARG A 79 -14.03 4.87 -14.74
CA ARG A 79 -14.98 5.97 -14.52
C ARG A 79 -14.38 7.35 -14.81
N ARG A 80 -13.12 7.57 -14.45
CA ARG A 80 -12.41 8.83 -14.74
C ARG A 80 -12.09 8.99 -16.23
N PHE A 81 -11.96 7.89 -16.95
CA PHE A 81 -11.80 7.88 -18.40
C PHE A 81 -13.12 8.21 -19.10
N GLU A 82 -14.21 7.52 -18.73
CA GLU A 82 -15.55 7.73 -19.29
C GLU A 82 -16.12 9.14 -19.01
N SER A 83 -15.84 9.71 -17.84
CA SER A 83 -16.23 11.09 -17.50
C SER A 83 -15.44 12.16 -18.25
N GLY A 84 -14.41 11.79 -19.01
CA GLY A 84 -13.53 12.72 -19.71
C GLY A 84 -12.58 13.49 -18.80
N GLU A 85 -12.56 13.24 -17.48
CA GLU A 85 -11.65 13.89 -16.54
C GLU A 85 -10.18 13.62 -16.89
N LEU A 86 -9.84 12.38 -17.26
CA LEU A 86 -8.49 12.03 -17.71
C LEU A 86 -8.13 12.72 -19.03
N MET A 87 -9.10 12.93 -19.91
CA MET A 87 -8.89 13.66 -21.17
C MET A 87 -8.74 15.16 -20.93
N ALA A 88 -9.49 15.73 -19.99
CA ALA A 88 -9.35 17.11 -19.57
C ALA A 88 -7.97 17.39 -18.98
N TRP A 89 -7.46 16.49 -18.11
CA TRP A 89 -6.10 16.57 -17.58
C TRP A 89 -5.04 16.50 -18.69
N ALA A 90 -5.19 15.56 -19.63
CA ALA A 90 -4.29 15.42 -20.79
C ALA A 90 -4.34 16.61 -21.76
N GLN A 91 -5.43 17.38 -21.78
CA GLN A 91 -5.55 18.61 -22.58
C GLN A 91 -5.03 19.86 -21.85
N THR A 92 -5.07 19.90 -20.51
CA THR A 92 -4.53 21.01 -19.72
C THR A 92 -3.02 21.00 -19.62
N GLU A 93 -2.38 19.83 -19.61
CA GLU A 93 -0.94 19.75 -19.76
C GLU A 93 -0.61 19.84 -21.26
N SER A 94 -0.22 21.02 -21.70
CA SER A 94 0.41 21.21 -23.01
C SER A 94 1.45 20.10 -23.23
N GLN A 95 1.51 19.49 -24.42
CA GLN A 95 2.52 18.46 -24.71
C GLN A 95 3.95 18.94 -24.41
N GLU A 96 4.19 20.26 -24.48
CA GLU A 96 5.44 20.89 -24.06
C GLU A 96 5.77 20.71 -22.57
N ASP A 97 4.78 20.74 -21.69
CA ASP A 97 4.99 20.65 -20.24
C ASP A 97 5.24 19.20 -19.82
N LEU A 98 4.59 18.23 -20.48
CA LEU A 98 4.90 16.81 -20.34
C LEU A 98 6.31 16.46 -20.86
N LEU A 99 6.73 17.06 -21.98
CA LEU A 99 8.10 16.91 -22.52
C LEU A 99 9.15 17.44 -21.54
N LYS A 100 8.95 18.65 -21.00
CA LYS A 100 9.84 19.23 -19.97
C LYS A 100 9.91 18.38 -18.71
N LEU A 101 8.80 17.80 -18.29
CA LEU A 101 8.77 16.90 -17.13
C LEU A 101 9.57 15.62 -17.38
N ASN A 102 9.50 15.10 -18.60
CA ASN A 102 10.20 13.88 -18.99
C ASN A 102 11.71 14.12 -19.18
N GLU A 103 12.10 15.24 -19.78
CA GLU A 103 13.51 15.68 -19.86
C GLU A 103 14.10 15.83 -18.46
N ARG A 104 13.39 16.51 -17.56
CA ARG A 104 13.83 16.72 -16.17
C ARG A 104 13.89 15.43 -15.36
N SER A 105 13.01 14.46 -15.66
CA SER A 105 13.06 13.13 -15.05
C SER A 105 14.25 12.32 -15.59
N GLY A 106 14.59 12.47 -16.87
CA GLY A 106 15.79 11.89 -17.48
C GLY A 106 17.08 12.45 -16.88
N GLU A 107 17.16 13.77 -16.66
CA GLU A 107 18.31 14.41 -16.01
C GLU A 107 18.52 13.91 -14.57
N ILE A 108 17.44 13.69 -13.82
CA ILE A 108 17.51 13.13 -12.45
C ILE A 108 18.04 11.70 -12.46
N LEU A 109 17.68 10.91 -13.49
CA LEU A 109 18.15 9.53 -13.64
C LEU A 109 19.60 9.44 -14.12
N GLU A 110 20.08 10.41 -14.91
CA GLU A 110 21.50 10.50 -15.30
C GLU A 110 22.40 11.03 -14.18
N GLN A 111 21.83 11.73 -13.19
CA GLN A 111 22.54 12.26 -12.02
C GLN A 111 22.56 11.31 -10.81
N ALA A 112 21.90 10.15 -10.90
CA ALA A 112 21.83 9.12 -9.86
C ALA A 112 22.78 7.95 -10.14
#